data_AF-A0A4Y1QR85-F1
#
_entry.id   AF-A0A4Y1QR85-F1
#
_cell.length_a   1.000
_cell.length_b   1.000
_cell.length_c   1.000
_cell.angle_alpha   90.00
_cell.angle_beta   90.00
_cell.angle_gamma   90.00
#
_symmetry.space_group_name_H-M   'P 1'
#
loop_
_entity.id
_entity.type
_entity.pdbx_description
1 polymer ?
#
loop_
_entity_poly.entity_id
_entity_poly.type
_entity_poly.pdbx_seq_one_letter_code
_entity_poly.pdbx_strand_id
1 'polypeptide(L)'
;TIRSKKSFKSSVGSEKEIEIAKEKNNTPKMTTLGGLIIILSSFLCLLLVLAFINILHKLWWTPIRIQKLMALQGIKGPSYRFIHGNTKEISNMKKEVMGRPHILSHDIFSVVQPHVHSWTNIYGKNYLQWHGSRAQLVITEP
;
A
#
# COMPACT_ATOMS: atom_id res chain seq x y z
N THR A 1 -68.62 -40.68 22.26
CA THR A 1 -68.22 -39.26 22.40
C THR A 1 -66.71 -39.04 22.55
N ILE A 2 -65.96 -39.86 23.29
CA ILE A 2 -64.52 -39.62 23.59
C ILE A 2 -63.58 -39.84 22.38
N ARG A 3 -63.88 -40.83 21.52
CA ARG A 3 -63.04 -41.17 20.35
C ARG A 3 -62.97 -40.06 19.29
N SER A 4 -64.07 -39.33 19.10
CA SER A 4 -64.14 -38.20 18.15
C SER A 4 -63.29 -37.02 18.61
N LYS A 5 -63.30 -36.70 19.92
CA LYS A 5 -62.50 -35.59 20.47
C LYS A 5 -60.99 -35.83 20.31
N LYS A 6 -60.53 -37.09 20.39
CA LYS A 6 -59.12 -37.45 20.21
C LYS A 6 -58.67 -37.27 18.77
N SER A 7 -59.50 -37.68 17.80
CA SER A 7 -59.22 -37.53 16.37
C SER A 7 -59.23 -36.06 15.90
N PHE A 8 -60.12 -35.25 16.46
CA PHE A 8 -60.16 -33.82 16.16
C PHE A 8 -58.92 -33.10 16.69
N LYS A 9 -58.51 -33.42 17.93
CA LYS A 9 -57.32 -32.81 18.56
C LYS A 9 -56.02 -33.17 17.83
N SER A 10 -55.92 -34.37 17.26
CA SER A 10 -54.75 -34.75 16.44
C SER A 10 -54.72 -34.01 15.10
N SER A 11 -55.87 -33.82 14.45
CA SER A 11 -55.98 -33.10 13.16
C SER A 11 -55.58 -31.62 13.30
N VAL A 12 -56.08 -30.97 14.36
CA VAL A 12 -55.75 -29.57 14.66
C VAL A 12 -54.27 -29.42 15.04
N GLY A 13 -53.69 -30.42 15.70
CA GLY A 13 -52.26 -30.45 16.00
C GLY A 13 -51.41 -30.50 14.72
N SER A 14 -51.75 -31.39 13.78
CA SER A 14 -51.02 -31.49 12.51
C SER A 14 -51.15 -30.24 11.63
N GLU A 15 -52.32 -29.60 11.60
CA GLU A 15 -52.49 -28.35 10.83
C GLU A 15 -51.63 -27.22 11.39
N LYS A 16 -51.56 -27.09 12.72
CA LYS A 16 -50.69 -26.09 13.36
C LYS A 16 -49.21 -26.35 13.07
N GLU A 17 -48.77 -27.61 13.12
CA GLU A 17 -47.38 -27.96 12.78
C GLU A 17 -47.05 -27.64 11.30
N ILE A 18 -48.00 -27.88 10.39
CA ILE A 18 -47.85 -27.54 8.97
C ILE A 18 -47.81 -26.02 8.77
N GLU A 19 -48.64 -25.26 9.48
CA GLU A 19 -48.69 -23.80 9.42
C GLU A 19 -47.38 -23.19 9.96
N ILE A 20 -46.87 -23.70 11.08
CA ILE A 20 -45.57 -23.30 11.66
C ILE A 20 -44.42 -23.63 10.71
N ALA A 21 -44.43 -24.79 10.04
CA ALA A 21 -43.42 -25.16 9.06
C ALA A 21 -43.47 -24.27 7.80
N LYS A 22 -44.67 -23.86 7.38
CA LYS A 22 -44.89 -22.95 6.24
C LYS A 22 -44.44 -21.52 6.56
N GLU A 23 -44.69 -21.05 7.78
CA GLU A 23 -44.26 -19.73 8.26
C GLU A 23 -42.73 -19.66 8.41
N LYS A 24 -42.07 -20.70 8.94
CA LYS A 24 -40.60 -20.77 8.97
C LYS A 24 -39.97 -20.67 7.57
N ASN A 25 -40.56 -21.31 6.56
CA ASN A 25 -40.09 -21.26 5.17
C ASN A 25 -40.41 -19.94 4.44
N ASN A 26 -41.36 -19.15 4.96
CA ASN A 26 -41.76 -17.84 4.41
C ASN A 26 -41.07 -16.65 5.10
N THR A 27 -40.23 -16.89 6.10
CA THR A 27 -39.39 -15.82 6.66
C THR A 27 -38.40 -15.32 5.58
N PRO A 28 -38.35 -14.01 5.31
CA PRO A 28 -37.66 -13.50 4.14
C PRO A 28 -36.14 -13.73 4.28
N LYS A 29 -35.53 -14.39 3.28
CA LYS A 29 -34.07 -14.55 3.11
C LYS A 29 -33.28 -13.22 3.05
N MET A 30 -33.97 -12.07 3.13
CA MET A 30 -33.39 -10.73 3.13
C MET A 30 -32.54 -10.43 4.37
N THR A 31 -32.87 -11.00 5.55
CA THR A 31 -32.11 -10.74 6.79
C THR A 31 -30.74 -11.44 6.80
N THR A 32 -30.65 -12.63 6.21
CA THR A 32 -29.38 -13.37 6.07
C THR A 32 -28.49 -12.80 4.96
N LEU A 33 -29.06 -12.34 3.85
CA LEU A 33 -28.28 -11.72 2.77
C LEU A 33 -27.65 -10.38 3.20
N GLY A 34 -28.39 -9.54 3.94
CA GLY A 34 -27.87 -8.26 4.45
C GLY A 34 -26.70 -8.44 5.42
N GLY A 35 -26.79 -9.41 6.34
CA GLY A 35 -25.71 -9.75 7.25
C GLY A 35 -24.45 -10.24 6.53
N LEU A 36 -24.61 -11.10 5.50
CA LEU A 36 -23.50 -11.58 4.68
C LEU A 36 -22.79 -10.43 3.93
N ILE A 37 -23.54 -9.47 3.38
CA ILE A 37 -22.97 -8.30 2.70
C ILE A 37 -22.14 -7.45 3.67
N ILE A 38 -22.65 -7.21 4.89
CA ILE A 38 -21.93 -6.45 5.91
C ILE A 38 -20.63 -7.16 6.31
N ILE A 39 -20.66 -8.48 6.52
CA ILE A 39 -19.47 -9.27 6.87
C ILE A 39 -18.44 -9.21 5.73
N LEU A 40 -18.86 -9.42 4.49
CA LEU A 40 -17.98 -9.35 3.33
C LEU A 40 -17.38 -7.95 3.14
N SER A 41 -18.19 -6.91 3.32
CA SER A 41 -17.73 -5.52 3.27
C SER A 41 -16.73 -5.22 4.38
N SER A 42 -16.99 -5.67 5.61
CA SER A 42 -16.08 -5.49 6.74
C SER A 42 -14.75 -6.19 6.50
N PHE A 43 -14.78 -7.43 6.02
CA PHE A 43 -13.59 -8.20 5.67
C PHE A 43 -12.77 -7.51 4.56
N LEU A 44 -13.44 -7.02 3.52
CA LEU A 44 -12.79 -6.27 2.44
C LEU A 44 -12.15 -4.97 2.97
N CYS A 45 -12.85 -4.22 3.82
CA CYS A 45 -12.31 -3.02 4.47
C CYS A 45 -11.06 -3.34 5.30
N LEU A 46 -11.08 -4.43 6.09
CA LEU A 46 -9.92 -4.87 6.86
C LEU A 46 -8.72 -5.19 5.96
N LEU A 47 -8.94 -5.91 4.85
CA LEU A 47 -7.88 -6.20 3.89
C LEU A 47 -7.28 -4.92 3.29
N LEU A 48 -8.12 -3.94 2.93
CA LEU A 48 -7.66 -2.65 2.42
C LEU A 48 -6.82 -1.89 3.44
N VAL A 49 -7.25 -1.85 4.70
CA VAL A 49 -6.49 -1.21 5.79
C VAL A 49 -5.14 -1.89 5.99
N LEU A 50 -5.10 -3.24 6.02
CA LEU A 50 -3.86 -3.99 6.15
C LEU A 50 -2.93 -3.75 4.96
N ALA A 51 -3.45 -3.73 3.74
CA ALA A 51 -2.69 -3.41 2.54
C ALA A 51 -2.11 -1.99 2.63
N PHE A 52 -2.90 -1.02 3.07
CA PHE A 52 -2.46 0.36 3.24
C PHE A 52 -1.34 0.50 4.29
N ILE A 53 -1.48 -0.17 5.43
CA ILE A 53 -0.43 -0.21 6.47
C ILE A 53 0.85 -0.84 5.91
N ASN A 54 0.76 -1.95 5.18
CA ASN A 54 1.92 -2.59 4.55
C ASN A 54 2.61 -1.66 3.54
N ILE A 55 1.83 -0.94 2.73
CA ILE A 55 2.33 0.04 1.77
C ILE A 55 3.04 1.20 2.49
N LEU A 56 2.43 1.77 3.52
CA LEU A 56 3.03 2.83 4.33
C LEU A 56 4.33 2.36 5.01
N HIS A 57 4.33 1.17 5.59
CA HIS A 57 5.52 0.60 6.21
C HIS A 57 6.65 0.44 5.18
N LYS A 58 6.34 -0.04 3.97
CA LYS A 58 7.33 -0.18 2.90
C LYS A 58 7.82 1.18 2.37
N LEU A 59 6.93 2.16 2.21
CA LEU A 59 7.23 3.48 1.66
C LEU A 59 7.87 4.45 2.66
N TRP A 60 7.67 4.25 3.96
CA TRP A 60 8.11 5.17 5.02
C TRP A 60 9.15 4.53 5.93
N TRP A 61 8.85 3.38 6.52
CA TRP A 61 9.71 2.76 7.52
C TRP A 61 11.00 2.20 6.92
N THR A 62 10.89 1.51 5.78
CA THR A 62 12.04 0.92 5.08
C THR A 62 13.10 1.97 4.68
N PRO A 63 12.75 3.07 3.98
CA PRO A 63 13.75 4.06 3.59
C PRO A 63 14.38 4.77 4.79
N ILE A 64 13.60 5.13 5.81
CA ILE A 64 14.15 5.77 7.03
C ILE A 64 15.15 4.85 7.73
N ARG A 65 14.82 3.56 7.85
CA ARG A 65 15.71 2.58 8.47
C ARG A 65 17.02 2.44 7.69
N ILE A 66 16.96 2.33 6.36
CA ILE A 66 18.16 2.22 5.51
C ILE A 66 19.00 3.51 5.61
N GLN A 67 18.37 4.69 5.56
CA GLN A 67 19.06 5.96 5.68
C GLN A 67 19.81 6.07 7.00
N LYS A 68 19.18 5.68 8.11
CA LYS A 68 19.81 5.68 9.44
C LYS A 68 20.97 4.70 9.52
N LEU A 69 20.81 3.48 9.00
CA LEU A 69 21.88 2.47 8.98
C LEU A 69 23.10 2.94 8.16
N MET A 70 22.87 3.52 6.99
CA MET A 70 23.95 4.06 6.15
C MET A 70 24.63 5.27 6.81
N ALA A 71 23.85 6.15 7.45
CA ALA A 71 24.40 7.28 8.20
C ALA A 71 25.31 6.82 9.36
N LEU A 72 24.97 5.72 10.04
CA LEU A 72 25.82 5.12 11.07
C LEU A 72 27.13 4.56 10.49
N GLN A 73 27.12 4.14 9.23
CA GLN A 73 28.33 3.72 8.50
C GLN A 73 29.15 4.91 7.96
N GLY A 74 28.74 6.15 8.25
CA GLY A 74 29.38 7.37 7.74
C GLY A 74 28.99 7.74 6.31
N ILE A 75 28.09 6.97 5.68
CA ILE A 75 27.63 7.23 4.32
C ILE A 75 26.53 8.29 4.37
N LYS A 76 26.80 9.44 3.75
CA LYS A 76 25.85 10.54 3.64
C LYS A 76 25.10 10.47 2.30
N GLY A 77 24.01 11.21 2.19
CA GLY A 77 23.22 11.29 0.97
C GLY A 77 22.06 12.26 1.10
N PRO A 78 21.36 12.55 0.00
CA PRO A 78 20.17 13.36 0.03
C PRO A 78 19.07 12.62 0.81
N SER A 79 18.24 13.41 1.49
CA SER A 79 17.15 12.85 2.29
C SER A 79 16.09 12.20 1.41
N TYR A 80 15.53 11.08 1.87
CA TYR A 80 14.42 10.43 1.19
C TYR A 80 13.21 11.35 1.11
N ARG A 81 12.62 11.48 -0.09
CA ARG A 81 11.35 12.17 -0.31
C ARG A 81 10.28 11.17 -0.75
N PHE A 82 9.07 11.32 -0.20
CA PHE A 82 7.97 10.37 -0.35
C PHE A 82 7.61 10.11 -1.83
N ILE A 83 7.41 8.82 -2.18
CA ILE A 83 7.03 8.27 -3.50
C ILE A 83 8.10 8.43 -4.59
N HIS A 84 8.67 9.62 -4.76
CA HIS A 84 9.52 9.94 -5.92
C HIS A 84 11.03 9.93 -5.61
N GLY A 85 11.43 9.81 -4.34
CA GLY A 85 12.82 9.93 -3.94
C GLY A 85 13.41 11.26 -4.41
N ASN A 86 14.62 11.23 -4.96
CA ASN A 86 15.30 12.44 -5.45
C ASN A 86 15.15 12.68 -6.95
N THR A 87 14.28 11.93 -7.64
CA THR A 87 14.10 12.01 -9.11
C THR A 87 13.77 13.41 -9.60
N LYS A 88 12.92 14.15 -8.86
CA LYS A 88 12.56 15.54 -9.20
C LYS A 88 13.76 16.49 -9.10
N GLU A 89 14.63 16.27 -8.12
CA GLU A 89 15.84 17.05 -7.90
C GLU A 89 16.86 16.80 -9.01
N ILE A 90 17.04 15.53 -9.40
CA ILE A 90 17.86 15.12 -10.55
C ILE A 90 17.34 15.78 -11.84
N SER A 91 16.02 15.75 -12.08
CA SER A 91 15.43 16.39 -13.27
C SER A 91 15.63 17.90 -13.28
N ASN A 92 15.58 18.57 -12.13
CA ASN A 92 15.80 20.00 -12.04
C ASN A 92 17.25 20.36 -12.35
N MET A 93 18.22 19.63 -11.78
CA MET A 93 19.65 19.81 -12.10
C MET A 93 19.92 19.60 -13.60
N LYS A 94 19.29 18.58 -14.20
CA LYS A 94 19.42 18.32 -15.64
C LYS A 94 18.88 19.48 -16.48
N LYS A 95 17.72 20.04 -16.11
CA LYS A 95 17.15 21.22 -16.79
C LYS A 95 18.05 22.45 -16.65
N GLU A 96 18.63 22.67 -15.48
CA GLU A 96 19.53 23.79 -15.23
C GLU A 96 20.79 23.70 -16.09
N VAL A 97 21.38 22.51 -16.21
CA VAL A 97 22.58 22.30 -17.05
C VAL A 97 22.25 22.41 -18.54
N MET A 98 21.12 21.86 -18.99
CA MET A 98 20.68 21.97 -20.39
C MET A 98 20.29 23.38 -20.80
N GLY A 99 19.87 24.23 -19.86
CA GLY A 99 19.50 25.62 -20.12
C GLY A 99 20.69 26.59 -20.22
N ARG A 100 21.90 26.15 -19.86
CA ARG A 100 23.12 26.98 -19.93
C ARG A 100 23.87 26.69 -21.24
N PRO A 101 24.36 27.72 -21.96
CA PRO A 101 25.20 27.50 -23.13
C PRO A 101 26.49 26.78 -22.71
N HIS A 102 26.72 25.60 -23.30
CA HIS A 102 27.84 24.74 -22.93
C HIS A 102 29.02 24.96 -23.88
N ILE A 103 30.15 25.39 -23.34
CA ILE A 103 31.43 25.35 -24.03
C ILE A 103 31.86 23.89 -24.01
N LEU A 104 32.25 23.32 -25.17
CA LEU A 104 32.79 21.96 -25.33
C LEU A 104 34.03 21.77 -24.42
N SER A 105 33.78 21.49 -23.15
CA SER A 105 34.76 21.18 -22.13
C SER A 105 34.94 19.66 -22.08
N HIS A 106 36.13 19.20 -21.67
CA HIS A 106 36.46 17.79 -21.53
C HIS A 106 35.58 17.03 -20.49
N ASP A 107 34.72 17.73 -19.74
CA ASP A 107 33.81 17.14 -18.76
C ASP A 107 32.38 16.93 -19.31
N ILE A 108 32.27 16.07 -20.32
CA ILE A 108 30.96 15.65 -20.88
C ILE A 108 30.15 14.88 -19.83
N PHE A 109 30.82 14.21 -18.87
CA PHE A 109 30.17 13.38 -17.87
C PHE A 109 29.29 14.18 -16.91
N SER A 110 29.74 15.36 -16.44
CA SER A 110 28.93 16.23 -15.60
C SER A 110 27.69 16.79 -16.31
N VAL A 111 27.69 16.86 -17.65
CA VAL A 111 26.52 17.25 -18.44
C VAL A 111 25.49 16.13 -18.54
N VAL A 112 25.96 14.90 -18.74
CA VAL A 112 25.08 13.73 -18.87
C VAL A 112 24.48 13.35 -17.51
N GLN A 113 25.27 13.45 -16.44
CA GLN A 113 24.87 13.08 -15.08
C GLN A 113 25.24 14.17 -14.04
N PRO A 114 24.58 15.35 -14.10
CA PRO A 114 24.92 16.47 -13.22
C PRO A 114 24.69 16.18 -11.74
N HIS A 115 23.71 15.33 -11.44
CA HIS A 115 23.41 14.87 -10.08
C HIS A 115 24.57 14.09 -9.45
N VAL A 116 25.26 13.23 -10.21
CA VAL A 116 26.40 12.46 -9.70
C VAL A 116 27.55 13.40 -9.36
N HIS A 117 27.88 14.32 -10.27
CA HIS A 117 28.95 15.30 -10.03
C HIS A 117 28.64 16.19 -8.81
N SER A 118 27.42 16.74 -8.73
CA SER A 118 27.00 17.59 -7.61
C SER A 118 27.00 16.85 -6.27
N TRP A 119 26.40 15.66 -6.22
CA TRP A 119 26.30 14.89 -4.98
C TRP A 119 27.62 14.28 -4.53
N THR A 120 28.49 13.93 -5.48
CA THR A 120 29.87 13.52 -5.14
C THR A 120 30.62 14.66 -4.44
N ASN A 121 30.42 15.90 -4.89
CA ASN A 121 31.04 17.07 -4.26
C ASN A 121 30.45 17.41 -2.87
N ILE A 122 29.14 17.19 -2.67
CA ILE A 122 28.44 17.51 -1.42
C ILE A 122 28.59 16.41 -0.36
N TYR A 123 28.42 15.15 -0.76
CA TYR A 123 28.34 14.00 0.15
C TYR A 123 29.60 13.13 0.15
N GLY A 124 30.49 13.32 -0.83
CA GLY A 124 31.72 12.54 -1.00
C GLY A 124 31.59 11.45 -2.07
N LYS A 125 32.68 10.69 -2.25
CA LYS A 125 32.79 9.64 -3.29
C LYS A 125 31.78 8.50 -3.16
N ASN A 126 31.36 8.22 -1.92
CA ASN A 126 30.39 7.19 -1.60
C ASN A 126 29.17 7.87 -0.99
N TYR A 127 28.05 7.80 -1.68
CA TYR A 127 26.82 8.42 -1.20
C TYR A 127 25.59 7.56 -1.49
N LEU A 128 24.60 7.69 -0.63
CA LEU A 128 23.29 7.06 -0.80
C LEU A 128 22.43 7.93 -1.72
N GLN A 129 21.68 7.37 -2.65
CA GLN A 129 20.64 8.07 -3.41
C GLN A 129 19.33 7.29 -3.44
N TRP A 130 18.21 7.98 -3.72
CA TRP A 130 16.87 7.38 -3.73
C TRP A 130 16.23 7.41 -5.10
N HIS A 131 15.96 6.23 -5.64
CA HIS A 131 15.19 6.05 -6.87
C HIS A 131 13.78 5.55 -6.53
N GLY A 132 12.84 6.49 -6.42
CA GLY A 132 11.57 6.22 -5.75
C GLY A 132 11.83 5.78 -4.30
N SER A 133 11.27 4.64 -3.89
CA SER A 133 11.48 4.01 -2.57
C SER A 133 12.71 3.11 -2.48
N ARG A 134 13.47 2.93 -3.57
CA ARG A 134 14.67 2.09 -3.58
C ARG A 134 15.92 2.90 -3.25
N ALA A 135 16.65 2.46 -2.24
CA ALA A 135 17.97 2.97 -1.93
C ALA A 135 18.99 2.44 -2.95
N GLN A 136 19.86 3.32 -3.43
CA GLN A 136 21.00 2.98 -4.27
C GLN A 136 22.26 3.55 -3.65
N LEU A 137 23.27 2.71 -3.44
CA LEU A 137 24.59 3.17 -3.02
C LEU A 137 25.42 3.45 -4.28
N VAL A 138 25.89 4.69 -4.41
CA VAL A 138 26.79 5.08 -5.49
C VAL A 138 28.21 5.05 -4.96
N ILE A 139 29.07 4.31 -5.66
CA ILE A 139 30.51 4.21 -5.40
C ILE A 139 31.20 4.73 -6.66
N THR A 140 31.99 5.78 -6.51
CA THR A 140 32.70 6.43 -7.64
C THR A 140 34.19 6.06 -7.70
N GLU A 141 34.66 5.19 -6.79
CA GLU A 141 36.02 4.67 -6.82
C GLU A 141 36.14 3.54 -7.86
N PRO A 142 37.19 3.56 -8.71
CA PRO A 142 37.44 2.53 -9.73
C PRO A 142 38.01 1.23 -9.16
#